data_AF-A0A3A0FRD2-F1
#
_entry.id   AF-A0A3A0FRD2-F1
#
_cell.length_a   1.000
_cell.length_b   1.000
_cell.length_c   1.000
_cell.angle_alpha   90.00
_cell.angle_beta   90.00
_cell.angle_gamma   90.00
#
_symmetry.space_group_name_H-M   'P 1'
#
loop_
_entity.id
_entity.type
_entity.pdbx_description
1 polymer ?
#
loop_
_entity_poly.entity_id
_entity_poly.type
_entity_poly.pdbx_seq_one_letter_code
_entity_poly.pdbx_strand_id
1 'polypeptide(L)'
;MRDVRRTAFWIALGVAVAAGAWWLLRPAPLPVDVAAAERGPLLVTVDEEGETRVRQRYTVAAPTTGRLLRIELDEGDAVEAGAMVARIEPAPLDPRDLAAARARLEAAQATQSASAA
;
A
#
# COMPACT_ATOMS: atom_id res chain seq x y z
N MET A 1 72.74 71.49 4.62
CA MET A 1 71.36 71.28 4.11
C MET A 1 71.24 70.15 3.06
N ARG A 2 72.31 69.39 2.71
CA ARG A 2 72.20 68.27 1.74
C ARG A 2 71.67 66.98 2.36
N ASP A 3 71.85 66.78 3.67
CA ASP A 3 71.50 65.53 4.34
C ASP A 3 69.99 65.37 4.55
N VAL A 4 69.26 66.47 4.79
CA VAL A 4 67.79 66.47 4.97
C VAL A 4 67.04 66.07 3.69
N ARG A 5 67.51 66.49 2.51
CA ARG A 5 66.89 66.11 1.24
C ARG A 5 67.13 64.63 0.93
N ARG A 6 68.28 64.09 1.35
CA ARG A 6 68.63 62.68 1.18
C ARG A 6 67.80 61.81 2.13
N THR A 7 67.62 62.20 3.40
CA THR A 7 66.75 61.46 4.34
C THR A 7 65.28 61.52 3.94
N ALA A 8 64.77 62.67 3.48
CA ALA A 8 63.40 62.79 2.99
C ALA A 8 63.13 61.88 1.78
N PHE A 9 64.09 61.77 0.84
CA PHE A 9 63.99 60.86 -0.29
C PHE A 9 63.95 59.39 0.14
N TRP A 10 64.81 58.98 1.07
CA TRP A 10 64.80 57.60 1.59
C TRP A 10 63.54 57.26 2.38
N ILE A 11 62.97 58.21 3.12
CA ILE A 11 61.68 58.03 3.82
C ILE A 11 60.56 57.87 2.79
N ALA A 12 60.48 58.76 1.79
CA ALA A 12 59.47 58.66 0.73
C ALA A 12 59.58 57.33 -0.03
N LEU A 13 60.80 56.88 -0.32
CA LEU A 13 61.04 55.59 -0.95
C LEU A 13 60.61 54.42 -0.04
N GLY A 14 60.93 54.48 1.27
CA GLY A 14 60.50 53.48 2.24
C GLY A 14 58.98 53.39 2.36
N VAL A 15 58.27 54.53 2.39
CA VAL A 15 56.80 54.58 2.41
C VAL A 15 56.21 54.03 1.11
N ALA A 16 56.77 54.39 -0.05
CA ALA A 16 56.32 53.87 -1.33
C ALA A 16 56.48 52.34 -1.42
N VAL A 17 57.61 51.82 -0.94
CA VAL A 17 57.88 50.37 -0.88
C VAL A 17 56.91 49.69 0.09
N ALA A 18 56.68 50.25 1.28
CA ALA A 18 55.73 49.70 2.26
C ALA A 18 54.29 49.69 1.74
N ALA A 19 53.85 50.76 1.07
CA ALA A 19 52.53 50.85 0.46
C ALA A 19 52.36 49.85 -0.70
N GLY A 20 53.39 49.70 -1.55
CA GLY A 20 53.39 48.72 -2.63
C GLY A 20 53.35 47.28 -2.11
N ALA A 21 54.14 46.98 -1.07
CA ALA A 21 54.13 45.68 -0.41
C ALA A 21 52.75 45.37 0.17
N TRP A 22 52.16 46.30 0.92
CA TRP A 22 50.81 46.15 1.48
C TRP A 22 49.77 45.84 0.40
N TRP A 23 49.84 46.53 -0.75
CA TRP A 23 48.87 46.34 -1.83
C TRP A 23 49.04 45.02 -2.58
N LEU A 24 50.24 44.45 -2.64
CA LEU A 24 50.50 43.17 -3.33
C LEU A 24 50.29 41.96 -2.41
N LEU A 25 50.58 42.11 -1.12
CA LEU A 25 50.45 41.05 -0.11
C LEU A 25 49.03 40.94 0.47
N ARG A 26 48.10 41.84 0.08
CA ARG A 26 46.70 41.73 0.46
C ARG A 26 46.12 40.42 -0.11
N PRO A 27 45.44 39.60 0.70
CA PRO A 27 44.81 38.38 0.20
C PRO A 27 43.74 38.71 -0.83
N ALA A 28 43.79 38.04 -1.99
CA ALA A 28 42.74 38.14 -2.99
C ALA A 28 41.48 37.43 -2.47
N PRO A 29 40.28 38.02 -2.64
CA PRO A 29 39.05 37.34 -2.27
C PRO A 29 38.86 36.09 -3.12
N LEU A 30 38.41 35.00 -2.48
CA LEU A 30 38.10 33.74 -3.15
C LEU A 30 36.76 33.89 -3.87
N PRO A 31 36.68 33.65 -5.19
CA PRO A 31 35.40 33.60 -5.88
C PRO A 31 34.60 32.39 -5.39
N VAL A 32 33.34 32.61 -5.04
CA VAL A 32 32.41 31.57 -4.59
C VAL A 32 31.12 31.66 -5.38
N ASP A 33 30.56 30.51 -5.73
CA ASP A 33 29.25 30.43 -6.36
C ASP A 33 28.16 30.48 -5.29
N VAL A 34 27.23 31.41 -5.45
CA VAL A 34 26.09 31.60 -4.57
C VAL A 34 24.80 31.58 -5.38
N ALA A 35 23.75 31.04 -4.79
CA ALA A 35 22.39 31.05 -5.34
C ALA A 35 21.41 31.59 -4.27
N ALA A 36 20.38 32.28 -4.72
CA ALA A 36 19.30 32.75 -3.85
C ALA A 36 18.38 31.59 -3.48
N ALA A 37 18.07 31.44 -2.19
CA ALA A 37 17.10 30.45 -1.73
C ALA A 37 15.68 31.04 -1.78
N GLU A 38 14.77 30.33 -2.42
CA GLU A 38 13.36 30.71 -2.53
C GLU A 38 12.47 29.67 -1.83
N ARG A 39 11.31 30.12 -1.36
CA ARG A 39 10.29 29.24 -0.75
C ARG A 39 9.17 29.01 -1.75
N GLY A 40 8.86 27.75 -2.01
CA GLY A 40 7.75 27.32 -2.86
C GLY A 40 7.04 26.10 -2.27
N PRO A 41 5.84 25.77 -2.78
CA PRO A 41 5.14 24.56 -2.37
C PRO A 41 5.94 23.32 -2.79
N LEU A 42 6.22 22.45 -1.82
CA LEU A 42 6.84 21.13 -2.05
C LEU A 42 5.77 20.06 -1.80
N LEU A 43 5.46 19.29 -2.84
CA LEU A 43 4.57 18.13 -2.71
C LEU A 43 5.44 16.88 -2.50
N VAL A 44 5.22 16.21 -1.37
CA VAL A 44 5.82 14.90 -1.09
C VAL A 44 4.72 13.87 -1.24
N THR A 45 4.81 13.03 -2.28
CA THR A 45 3.91 11.90 -2.49
C THR A 45 4.57 10.61 -2.03
N VAL A 46 3.76 9.66 -1.59
CA VAL A 46 4.16 8.27 -1.40
C VAL A 46 3.39 7.47 -2.43
N ASP A 47 4.11 6.94 -3.41
CA ASP A 47 3.54 6.10 -4.46
C ASP A 47 3.65 4.63 -4.03
N GLU A 48 2.51 3.96 -3.93
CA GLU A 48 2.44 2.54 -3.61
C GLU A 48 1.81 1.76 -4.77
N GLU A 49 2.33 0.57 -5.03
CA GLU A 49 1.76 -0.35 -6.00
C GLU A 49 0.65 -1.17 -5.34
N GLY A 50 -0.57 -1.05 -5.87
CA GLY A 50 -1.74 -1.78 -5.39
C GLY A 50 -2.21 -2.81 -6.41
N GLU A 51 -2.44 -4.04 -5.95
CA GLU A 51 -3.13 -5.06 -6.75
C GLU A 51 -4.61 -5.13 -6.35
N THR A 52 -5.51 -5.14 -7.33
CA THR A 52 -6.94 -5.35 -7.06
C THR A 52 -7.20 -6.84 -6.83
N ARG A 53 -7.78 -7.17 -5.67
CA ARG A 53 -8.18 -8.54 -5.33
C ARG A 53 -9.68 -8.63 -5.12
N VAL A 54 -10.28 -9.71 -5.64
CA VAL A 54 -11.67 -10.07 -5.34
C VAL A 54 -11.79 -10.31 -3.84
N ARG A 55 -12.62 -9.51 -3.15
CA ARG A 55 -12.77 -9.56 -1.69
C ARG A 55 -13.35 -10.90 -1.22
N GLN A 56 -14.34 -11.40 -1.95
CA GLN A 56 -15.14 -12.55 -1.55
C GLN A 56 -15.35 -13.44 -2.76
N ARG A 57 -14.57 -14.52 -2.83
CA ARG A 57 -14.75 -15.59 -3.82
C ARG A 57 -15.36 -16.79 -3.12
N TYR A 58 -16.49 -17.26 -3.63
CA TYR A 58 -17.18 -18.42 -3.11
C TYR A 58 -17.21 -19.52 -4.17
N THR A 59 -17.00 -20.76 -3.73
CA THR A 59 -17.25 -21.95 -4.53
C THR A 59 -18.53 -22.57 -4.03
N VAL A 60 -19.55 -22.64 -4.89
CA VAL A 60 -20.80 -23.33 -4.55
C VAL A 60 -20.68 -24.79 -4.97
N ALA A 61 -20.91 -25.70 -4.03
CA ALA A 61 -20.85 -27.14 -4.26
C ALA A 61 -22.21 -27.80 -3.94
N ALA A 62 -22.50 -28.89 -4.63
CA ALA A 62 -23.68 -29.70 -4.37
C ALA A 62 -23.62 -30.32 -2.97
N PRO A 63 -24.63 -30.13 -2.11
CA PRO A 63 -24.63 -30.67 -0.75
C PRO A 63 -24.93 -32.17 -0.71
N THR A 64 -25.57 -32.71 -1.75
CA THR A 64 -25.98 -34.10 -1.85
C THR A 64 -25.73 -34.65 -3.25
N THR A 65 -25.52 -35.97 -3.34
CA THR A 65 -25.43 -36.67 -4.61
C THR A 65 -26.81 -36.76 -5.26
N GLY A 66 -26.86 -36.53 -6.57
CA GLY A 66 -28.10 -36.56 -7.32
C GLY A 66 -27.89 -36.19 -8.78
N ARG A 67 -29.00 -36.11 -9.51
CA ARG A 67 -29.01 -35.63 -10.88
C ARG A 67 -29.16 -34.12 -10.90
N LEU A 68 -28.20 -33.43 -11.51
CA LEU A 68 -28.29 -31.99 -11.75
C LEU A 68 -29.31 -31.72 -12.85
N LEU A 69 -30.31 -30.90 -12.54
CA LEU A 69 -31.28 -30.43 -13.53
C LEU A 69 -30.66 -29.28 -14.33
N ARG A 70 -31.30 -28.91 -15.44
CA ARG A 70 -30.81 -27.83 -16.31
C ARG A 70 -30.63 -26.54 -15.50
N ILE A 71 -29.44 -25.95 -15.60
CA ILE A 71 -29.12 -24.64 -15.05
C ILE A 71 -29.71 -23.58 -15.98
N GLU A 72 -30.40 -22.60 -15.41
CA GLU A 72 -31.04 -21.49 -16.13
C GLU A 72 -30.16 -20.23 -16.21
N LEU A 73 -29.05 -20.22 -15.47
CA LEU A 73 -28.06 -19.13 -15.46
C LEU A 73 -26.97 -19.37 -16.51
N ASP A 74 -26.52 -18.27 -17.10
CA ASP A 74 -25.37 -18.21 -17.99
C ASP A 74 -24.14 -17.58 -17.30
N GLU A 75 -22.97 -17.75 -17.91
CA GLU A 75 -21.71 -17.22 -17.38
C GLU A 75 -21.73 -15.68 -17.38
N GLY A 76 -21.50 -15.08 -16.20
CA GLY A 76 -21.48 -13.63 -16.02
C GLY A 76 -22.79 -13.04 -15.47
N ASP A 77 -23.84 -13.85 -15.33
CA ASP A 77 -25.08 -13.41 -14.71
C ASP A 77 -24.88 -12.98 -13.25
N ALA A 78 -25.54 -11.89 -12.88
CA ALA A 78 -25.55 -11.40 -11.51
C ALA A 78 -26.47 -12.27 -10.65
N VAL A 79 -25.99 -12.68 -9.47
CA VAL A 79 -26.75 -13.46 -8.50
C VAL A 79 -26.74 -12.77 -7.15
N GLU A 80 -27.89 -12.78 -6.47
CA GLU A 80 -28.04 -12.24 -5.12
C GLU A 80 -28.04 -13.37 -4.07
N ALA A 81 -27.84 -13.00 -2.80
CA ALA A 81 -27.92 -13.96 -1.71
C ALA A 81 -29.30 -14.62 -1.67
N GLY A 82 -29.32 -15.97 -1.69
CA GLY A 82 -30.55 -16.76 -1.72
C GLY A 82 -31.08 -17.07 -3.12
N ALA A 83 -30.45 -16.56 -4.19
CA ALA A 83 -30.80 -16.94 -5.54
C ALA A 83 -30.54 -18.45 -5.80
N MET A 84 -31.45 -19.09 -6.54
CA MET A 84 -31.29 -20.50 -6.92
C MET A 84 -30.29 -20.61 -8.07
N VAL A 85 -29.11 -21.15 -7.78
CA VAL A 85 -28.06 -21.33 -8.80
C VAL A 85 -28.15 -22.66 -9.55
N ALA A 86 -28.71 -23.69 -8.92
CA ALA A 86 -28.91 -25.00 -9.51
C ALA A 86 -30.00 -25.78 -8.75
N ARG A 87 -30.67 -26.69 -9.45
CA ARG A 87 -31.61 -27.64 -8.85
C ARG A 87 -31.06 -29.06 -9.00
N ILE A 88 -31.02 -29.79 -7.89
CA ILE A 88 -30.53 -31.17 -7.83
C ILE A 88 -31.69 -32.06 -7.44
N GLU A 89 -31.92 -33.12 -8.22
CA GLU A 89 -32.80 -34.22 -7.86
C GLU A 89 -31.98 -35.26 -7.09
N PRO A 90 -32.19 -35.43 -5.77
CA PRO A 90 -31.37 -36.32 -4.96
C PRO A 90 -31.45 -37.77 -5.41
N ALA A 91 -30.35 -38.50 -5.28
CA ALA A 91 -30.35 -39.94 -5.52
C ALA A 91 -31.30 -40.63 -4.51
N PRO A 92 -32.03 -41.68 -4.93
CA PRO A 92 -32.88 -42.44 -4.01
C PRO A 92 -32.02 -43.04 -2.90
N LEU A 93 -32.49 -42.91 -1.66
CA LEU A 93 -31.88 -43.53 -0.49
C LEU A 93 -32.05 -45.05 -0.54
N ASP A 94 -31.08 -45.79 0.00
CA ASP A 94 -31.24 -47.23 0.23
C ASP A 94 -32.46 -47.44 1.16
N PRO A 95 -33.38 -48.36 0.84
CA PRO A 95 -34.50 -48.72 1.72
C PRO A 95 -34.11 -49.00 3.17
N ARG A 96 -32.91 -49.58 3.41
CA ARG A 96 -32.39 -49.85 4.76
C ARG A 96 -32.09 -48.58 5.53
N ASP A 97 -31.42 -47.63 4.91
CA ASP A 97 -31.08 -46.34 5.53
C ASP A 97 -32.35 -45.55 5.85
N LEU A 98 -33.33 -45.61 4.93
CA LEU A 98 -34.61 -44.95 5.10
C LEU A 98 -35.41 -45.57 6.26
N ALA A 99 -35.44 -46.91 6.38
CA ALA A 99 -36.06 -47.60 7.50
C ALA A 99 -35.37 -47.27 8.84
N ALA A 100 -34.05 -47.24 8.89
CA ALA A 100 -33.29 -46.88 10.09
C ALA A 100 -33.55 -45.42 10.51
N ALA A 101 -33.62 -44.49 9.56
CA ALA A 101 -33.95 -43.09 9.82
C ALA A 101 -35.37 -42.93 10.40
N ARG A 102 -36.36 -43.65 9.85
CA ARG A 102 -37.73 -43.66 10.37
C ARG A 102 -37.82 -44.23 11.78
N ALA A 103 -37.18 -45.37 12.04
CA ALA A 103 -37.18 -45.98 13.36
C ALA A 103 -36.56 -45.04 14.42
N ARG A 104 -35.49 -44.31 14.08
CA ARG A 104 -34.90 -43.29 14.96
C ARG A 104 -35.85 -42.13 15.24
N LEU A 105 -36.59 -41.67 14.23
CA LEU A 105 -37.59 -40.61 14.38
C LEU A 105 -38.71 -41.04 15.33
N GLU A 106 -39.26 -42.24 15.11
CA GLU A 106 -40.33 -42.80 15.96
C GLU A 106 -39.87 -42.96 17.41
N ALA A 107 -38.66 -43.49 17.63
CA ALA A 107 -38.10 -43.62 18.97
C ALA A 107 -37.93 -42.25 19.66
N ALA A 108 -37.40 -41.25 18.96
CA ALA A 108 -37.22 -39.91 19.51
C ALA A 108 -38.56 -39.24 19.86
N GLN A 109 -39.57 -39.40 19.01
CA GLN A 109 -40.93 -38.91 19.27
C GLN A 109 -41.56 -39.58 20.48
N ALA A 110 -41.42 -40.90 20.61
CA ALA A 110 -41.90 -41.64 21.77
C ALA A 110 -41.25 -41.12 23.07
N THR A 111 -39.92 -40.93 23.08
CA THR A 111 -39.22 -40.34 24.23
C THR A 111 -39.71 -38.93 24.55
N GLN A 112 -39.90 -38.08 23.53
CA GLN A 112 -40.41 -36.72 23.73
C GLN A 112 -41.82 -36.73 24.36
N SER A 113 -42.73 -37.55 23.83
CA SER A 113 -44.09 -37.68 24.38
C SER A 113 -44.10 -38.22 25.81
N ALA A 114 -43.21 -39.16 26.13
CA ALA A 114 -43.07 -39.70 27.48
C ALA A 114 -42.50 -38.68 28.48
N SER A 115 -41.67 -37.73 28.02
CA SER A 115 -41.14 -36.65 28.86
C SER A 115 -42.11 -35.48 29.06
N ALA A 116 -43.11 -35.35 28.19
CA ALA A 116 -44.12 -34.30 28.24
C ALA A 116 -45.38 -34.70 29.04
N ALA A 117 -45.46 -35.97 29.46
CA ALA A 117 -46.50 -36.53 30.33
C ALA A 117 -46.02 -36.59 31.78
#